data_AF-A0A3D5B8I2-F1
#
_entry.id   AF-A0A3D5B8I2-F1
#
_cell.length_a   1.000
_cell.length_b   1.000
_cell.length_c   1.000
_cell.angle_alpha   90.00
_cell.angle_beta   90.00
_cell.angle_gamma   90.00
#
_symmetry.space_group_name_H-M   'P 1'
#
loop_
_entity.id
_entity.type
_entity.pdbx_description
1 polymer ?
#
loop_
_entity_poly.entity_id
_entity_poly.type
_entity_poly.pdbx_seq_one_letter_code
_entity_poly.pdbx_strand_id
1 'polypeptide(L)'
;MARSSSQKHKWLGIFVRAARWRIFRPWVIFFFKNMDRFLPVDRIFENAHWLVFEHPQPEYPLHLLLLPKQPIQSLMDAPLETPEVYRDLLAAVQVLIQRFDLDTRGYRLITNGGPNQSIPQWHWHLVSETPGDVND
;
A
#
# COMPACT_ATOMS: atom_id res chain seq x y z
N MET A 1 23.89 21.73 5.59
CA MET A 1 23.66 21.38 7.01
C MET A 1 22.65 20.24 7.06
N ALA A 2 23.09 18.99 7.24
CA ALA A 2 22.20 17.83 7.34
C ALA A 2 22.63 16.99 8.55
N ARG A 3 21.95 17.17 9.68
CA ARG A 3 22.11 16.33 10.88
C ARG A 3 20.78 16.31 11.63
N SER A 4 19.88 15.39 11.25
CA SER A 4 18.72 15.03 12.10
C SER A 4 18.02 13.71 11.71
N SER A 5 18.23 13.13 10.52
CA SER A 5 17.43 11.97 10.09
C SER A 5 17.90 10.61 10.62
N SER A 6 19.15 10.47 11.08
CA SER A 6 19.80 9.16 11.29
C SER A 6 19.17 8.26 12.37
N GLN A 7 18.67 8.80 13.48
CA GLN A 7 18.14 7.97 14.57
C GLN A 7 16.69 7.52 14.34
N LYS A 8 15.84 8.37 13.74
CA LYS A 8 14.44 8.02 13.45
C LYS A 8 14.33 6.84 12.47
N HIS A 9 15.22 6.78 11.48
CA HIS A 9 15.30 5.65 10.54
C HIS A 9 15.74 4.34 11.20
N LYS A 10 16.62 4.39 12.20
CA LYS A 10 17.03 3.19 12.96
C LYS A 10 15.90 2.64 13.82
N TRP A 11 15.18 3.51 14.54
CA TRP A 11 14.05 3.10 15.38
C TRP A 11 12.89 2.55 14.55
N LEU A 12 12.60 3.16 13.41
CA LEU A 12 11.59 2.64 12.49
C LEU A 12 12.00 1.29 11.89
N GLY A 13 13.27 1.12 11.51
CA GLY A 13 13.78 -0.16 11.02
C GLY A 13 13.73 -1.28 12.08
N ILE A 14 13.97 -0.95 13.36
CA ILE A 14 13.79 -1.87 14.49
C ILE A 14 12.31 -2.22 14.66
N PHE A 15 11.42 -1.24 14.56
CA PHE A 15 9.97 -1.46 14.66
C PHE A 15 9.43 -2.34 13.52
N VAL A 16 9.85 -2.08 12.28
CA VAL A 16 9.50 -2.93 11.12
C VAL A 16 10.06 -4.35 11.29
N ARG A 17 11.27 -4.51 11.82
CA ARG A 17 11.84 -5.84 12.15
C ARG A 17 11.09 -6.55 13.28
N ALA A 18 10.63 -5.81 14.29
CA ALA A 18 9.82 -6.35 15.38
C ALA A 18 8.39 -6.71 14.92
N ALA A 19 7.82 -5.94 14.00
CA ALA A 19 6.51 -6.22 13.40
C ALA A 19 6.50 -7.52 12.57
N ARG A 20 7.67 -8.02 12.13
CA ARG A 20 7.83 -9.34 11.51
C ARG A 20 7.75 -10.51 12.50
N TRP A 21 7.75 -10.25 13.81
CA TRP A 21 7.60 -11.30 14.82
C TRP A 21 6.14 -11.71 14.97
N ARG A 22 5.90 -13.03 14.96
CA ARG A 22 4.56 -13.66 14.99
C ARG A 22 3.71 -13.26 16.21
N ILE A 23 4.34 -12.79 17.29
CA ILE A 23 3.70 -12.30 18.51
C ILE A 23 2.97 -10.95 18.29
N PHE A 24 3.43 -10.08 17.40
CA PHE A 24 2.81 -8.78 17.12
C PHE A 24 1.74 -8.84 16.02
N ARG A 25 1.53 -10.02 15.42
CA ARG A 25 0.58 -10.25 14.32
C ARG A 25 -0.88 -9.86 14.65
N PRO A 26 -1.44 -10.15 15.85
CA PRO A 26 -2.79 -9.69 16.19
C PRO A 26 -2.90 -8.16 16.23
N TRP A 27 -1.84 -7.48 16.68
CA TRP A 27 -1.77 -6.02 16.75
C TRP A 27 -1.65 -5.37 15.39
N VAL A 28 -0.86 -5.94 14.48
CA VAL A 28 -0.74 -5.47 13.09
C VAL A 28 -2.08 -5.63 12.35
N ILE A 29 -2.72 -6.80 12.45
CA ILE A 29 -4.05 -7.04 11.85
C ILE A 29 -5.10 -6.10 12.45
N PHE A 30 -5.06 -5.88 13.77
CA PHE A 30 -5.94 -4.91 14.43
C PHE A 30 -5.71 -3.48 13.92
N PHE A 31 -4.46 -3.06 13.75
CA PHE A 31 -4.12 -1.73 13.25
C PHE A 31 -4.59 -1.53 11.80
N PHE A 32 -4.37 -2.50 10.91
CA PHE A 32 -4.88 -2.44 9.53
C PHE A 32 -6.40 -2.47 9.46
N LYS A 33 -7.06 -3.30 10.29
CA LYS A 33 -8.54 -3.37 10.33
C LYS A 33 -9.18 -2.11 10.89
N ASN A 34 -8.47 -1.36 11.73
CA ASN A 34 -8.96 -0.12 12.34
C ASN A 34 -8.19 1.12 11.85
N MET A 35 -7.46 1.02 10.72
CA MET A 35 -6.57 2.08 10.25
C MET A 35 -7.34 3.37 10.00
N ASP A 36 -8.57 3.21 9.51
CA ASP A 36 -9.61 4.24 9.36
C ASP A 36 -9.86 5.11 10.60
N ARG A 37 -9.59 4.58 11.80
CA ARG A 37 -9.81 5.27 13.08
C ARG A 37 -8.51 5.83 13.69
N PHE A 38 -7.34 5.37 13.24
CA PHE A 38 -6.07 5.64 13.92
C PHE A 38 -5.07 6.45 13.09
N LEU A 39 -5.26 6.56 11.78
CA LEU A 39 -4.48 7.44 10.93
C LEU A 39 -5.43 8.24 10.03
N PRO A 40 -5.32 9.58 9.97
CA PRO A 40 -5.98 10.37 8.94
C PRO A 40 -5.24 10.08 7.63
N VAL A 41 -5.55 8.94 7.01
CA VAL A 41 -5.04 8.61 5.68
C VAL A 41 -6.12 9.01 4.70
N ASP A 42 -5.84 10.01 3.88
CA ASP A 42 -6.77 10.44 2.84
C ASP A 42 -7.01 9.28 1.87
N ARG A 43 -8.26 8.83 1.83
CA ARG A 43 -8.70 7.77 0.93
C ARG A 43 -8.77 8.34 -0.48
N ILE A 44 -7.80 7.98 -1.31
CA ILE A 44 -7.76 8.45 -2.70
C ILE A 44 -8.86 7.76 -3.50
N PHE A 45 -9.06 6.47 -3.26
CA PHE A 45 -10.04 5.66 -3.96
C PHE A 45 -10.48 4.49 -3.09
N GLU A 46 -11.74 4.09 -3.23
CA GLU A 46 -12.31 2.94 -2.54
C GLU A 46 -13.37 2.28 -3.42
N ASN A 47 -13.37 0.95 -3.48
CA ASN A 47 -14.45 0.18 -4.09
C ASN A 47 -14.89 -0.98 -3.18
N ALA A 48 -15.65 -1.94 -3.70
CA ALA A 48 -16.17 -3.05 -2.92
C ALA A 48 -15.08 -3.88 -2.22
N HIS A 49 -13.93 -4.08 -2.85
CA HIS A 49 -12.88 -4.99 -2.37
C HIS A 49 -11.57 -4.31 -1.99
N TRP A 50 -11.30 -3.11 -2.51
CA TRP A 50 -10.01 -2.42 -2.40
C TRP A 50 -10.14 -1.02 -1.81
N LEU A 51 -9.11 -0.63 -1.07
CA LEU A 51 -8.89 0.70 -0.53
C LEU A 51 -7.54 1.21 -1.03
N VAL A 52 -7.47 2.49 -1.38
CA VAL A 52 -6.25 3.12 -1.92
C VAL A 52 -5.93 4.40 -1.17
N PHE A 53 -4.67 4.56 -0.81
CA PHE A 53 -4.15 5.72 -0.10
C PHE A 53 -2.68 5.99 -0.48
N GLU A 54 -2.18 7.17 -0.12
CA GLU A 54 -0.76 7.50 -0.33
C GLU A 54 0.15 6.70 0.60
N HIS A 55 1.28 6.23 0.06
CA HIS A 55 2.27 5.56 0.88
C HIS A 55 2.80 6.54 1.95
N PRO A 56 2.76 6.21 3.25
CA PRO A 56 3.15 7.14 4.33
C PRO A 56 4.63 7.52 4.32
N GLN A 57 5.44 6.73 3.60
CA GLN A 57 6.87 6.96 3.39
C GLN A 57 7.20 6.72 1.92
N PRO A 58 6.84 7.65 1.03
CA PRO A 58 6.91 7.39 -0.40
C PRO A 58 8.37 7.33 -0.87
N GLU A 59 8.73 6.24 -1.56
CA GLU A 59 10.00 6.10 -2.28
C GLU A 59 9.98 6.72 -3.69
N TYR A 60 8.78 7.08 -4.17
CA TYR A 60 8.54 7.65 -5.50
C TYR A 60 7.68 8.92 -5.39
N PRO A 61 7.82 9.89 -6.32
CA PRO A 61 6.98 11.09 -6.34
C PRO A 61 5.48 10.81 -6.28
N LEU A 62 5.00 9.85 -7.06
CA LEU A 62 3.70 9.23 -6.85
C LEU A 62 3.92 7.81 -6.31
N HIS A 63 3.38 7.52 -5.13
CA HIS A 63 3.46 6.20 -4.53
C HIS A 63 2.16 5.88 -3.80
N LEU A 64 1.30 5.11 -4.44
CA LEU A 64 0.01 4.68 -3.89
C LEU A 64 0.07 3.25 -3.40
N LEU A 65 -0.66 2.96 -2.33
CA LEU A 65 -0.87 1.64 -1.78
C LEU A 65 -2.31 1.20 -2.02
N LEU A 66 -2.51 0.09 -2.73
CA LEU A 66 -3.80 -0.58 -2.89
C LEU A 66 -3.85 -1.78 -1.95
N LEU A 67 -4.79 -1.77 -1.00
CA LEU A 67 -4.99 -2.83 -0.02
C LEU A 67 -6.36 -3.48 -0.20
N PRO A 68 -6.46 -4.81 -0.14
CA PRO A 68 -7.75 -5.46 -0.04
C PRO A 68 -8.36 -5.14 1.34
N LYS A 69 -9.68 -4.91 1.36
CA LYS A 69 -10.43 -4.75 2.60
C LYS A 69 -10.47 -6.05 3.43
N GLN A 70 -10.32 -7.19 2.76
CA GLN A 70 -10.15 -8.48 3.42
C GLN A 70 -8.71 -8.62 3.97
N PRO A 71 -8.53 -9.27 5.13
CA PRO A 71 -7.21 -9.46 5.74
C PRO A 71 -6.43 -10.59 5.06
N ILE A 72 -6.01 -10.35 3.82
CA ILE A 72 -5.19 -11.28 3.03
C ILE A 72 -3.72 -10.99 3.35
N GLN A 73 -2.93 -12.02 3.69
CA GLN A 73 -1.57 -11.81 4.21
C GLN A 73 -0.54 -11.56 3.12
N SER A 74 -0.63 -12.26 2.00
CA SER A 74 0.33 -12.16 0.90
C SER A 74 -0.34 -12.54 -0.42
N LEU A 75 0.35 -12.34 -1.54
CA LEU A 75 -0.14 -12.79 -2.84
C LEU A 75 -0.42 -14.30 -2.88
N MET A 76 0.33 -15.10 -2.11
CA MET A 76 0.12 -16.56 -2.05
C MET A 76 -1.20 -16.95 -1.35
N ASP A 77 -1.79 -16.03 -0.60
CA ASP A 77 -3.08 -16.20 0.07
C ASP A 77 -4.22 -15.54 -0.72
N ALA A 78 -3.97 -15.07 -1.95
CA ALA A 78 -4.98 -14.40 -2.75
C ALA A 78 -6.14 -15.36 -3.10
N PRO A 79 -7.41 -14.91 -2.99
CA PRO A 79 -8.59 -15.76 -3.12
C PRO A 79 -8.90 -16.08 -4.58
N LEU A 80 -8.22 -17.07 -5.17
CA LEU A 80 -8.34 -17.41 -6.59
C LEU A 80 -9.77 -17.77 -7.04
N GLU A 81 -10.60 -18.25 -6.12
CA GLU A 81 -12.01 -18.61 -6.36
C GLU A 81 -12.96 -17.39 -6.37
N THR A 82 -12.46 -16.18 -6.09
CA THR A 82 -13.25 -14.94 -6.02
C THR A 82 -12.81 -13.96 -7.10
N PRO A 83 -13.23 -14.13 -8.37
CA PRO A 83 -12.76 -13.33 -9.49
C PRO A 83 -13.05 -11.83 -9.34
N GLU A 84 -14.10 -11.46 -8.60
CA GLU A 84 -14.51 -10.07 -8.36
C GLU A 84 -13.42 -9.27 -7.66
N VAL A 85 -12.65 -9.89 -6.76
CA VAL A 85 -11.54 -9.22 -6.05
C VAL A 85 -10.49 -8.75 -7.06
N TYR A 86 -10.15 -9.56 -8.06
CA TYR A 86 -9.15 -9.21 -9.05
C TYR A 86 -9.67 -8.24 -10.11
N ARG A 87 -10.93 -8.42 -10.54
CA ARG A 87 -11.59 -7.46 -11.44
C ARG A 87 -11.60 -6.07 -10.80
N ASP A 88 -11.97 -5.98 -9.53
CA ASP A 88 -12.06 -4.70 -8.82
C ASP A 88 -10.68 -4.10 -8.53
N LEU A 89 -9.63 -4.92 -8.40
CA LEU A 89 -8.24 -4.44 -8.36
C LEU A 89 -7.87 -3.76 -9.68
N LEU A 90 -8.11 -4.44 -10.81
CA LEU A 90 -7.77 -3.91 -12.14
C LEU A 90 -8.56 -2.65 -12.44
N ALA A 91 -9.85 -2.62 -12.10
CA ALA A 91 -10.68 -1.42 -12.23
C ALA A 91 -10.12 -0.25 -11.39
N ALA A 92 -9.71 -0.50 -10.15
CA ALA A 92 -9.09 0.53 -9.31
C ALA A 92 -7.79 1.05 -9.94
N VAL A 93 -6.91 0.16 -10.41
CA VAL A 93 -5.65 0.53 -11.06
C VAL A 93 -5.89 1.36 -12.32
N GLN A 94 -6.85 0.98 -13.18
CA GLN A 94 -7.19 1.73 -14.39
C GLN A 94 -7.70 3.14 -14.08
N VAL A 95 -8.60 3.26 -13.09
CA VAL A 95 -9.11 4.56 -12.64
C VAL A 95 -7.97 5.46 -12.14
N LEU A 96 -7.02 4.91 -11.36
CA LEU A 96 -5.88 5.68 -10.86
C LEU A 96 -4.92 6.07 -11.97
N ILE A 97 -4.65 5.17 -12.92
CA ILE A 97 -3.82 5.49 -14.09
C ILE A 97 -4.40 6.66 -14.87
N GLN A 98 -5.71 6.67 -15.12
CA GLN A 98 -6.38 7.77 -15.81
C GLN A 98 -6.38 9.06 -14.97
N ARG A 99 -6.75 8.96 -13.69
CA ARG A 99 -6.82 10.11 -12.78
C ARG A 99 -5.49 10.85 -12.65
N PHE A 100 -4.39 10.10 -12.67
CA PHE A 100 -3.04 10.63 -12.56
C PHE A 100 -2.31 10.61 -13.91
N ASP A 101 -2.98 10.56 -15.07
CA ASP A 101 -2.36 10.65 -16.41
C ASP A 101 -1.07 9.79 -16.54
N LEU A 102 -1.14 8.56 -16.04
CA LEU A 102 0.03 7.67 -15.96
C LEU A 102 0.20 6.84 -17.23
N ASP A 103 -0.83 6.73 -18.07
CA ASP A 103 -0.73 6.07 -19.37
C ASP A 103 0.26 6.79 -20.30
N THR A 104 0.38 8.12 -20.17
CA THR A 104 1.38 8.92 -20.89
C THR A 104 2.69 9.08 -20.11
N ARG A 105 2.62 9.24 -18.78
CA ARG A 105 3.79 9.53 -17.92
C ARG A 105 4.55 8.30 -17.42
N GLY A 106 3.96 7.11 -17.59
CA GLY A 106 4.52 5.84 -17.15
C GLY A 106 4.20 5.52 -15.70
N TYR A 107 4.04 4.23 -15.41
CA TYR A 107 3.81 3.70 -14.07
C TYR A 107 4.41 2.31 -13.90
N ARG A 108 4.54 1.89 -12.64
CA ARG A 108 4.79 0.50 -12.27
C ARG A 108 3.75 0.04 -11.26
N LEU A 109 3.27 -1.18 -11.46
CA LEU A 109 2.43 -1.88 -10.50
C LEU A 109 3.23 -3.03 -9.89
N ILE A 110 3.41 -3.02 -8.57
CA ILE A 110 4.32 -3.93 -7.85
C ILE A 110 3.58 -4.57 -6.68
N THR A 111 3.64 -5.90 -6.54
CA THR A 111 3.28 -6.59 -5.29
C THR A 111 4.53 -7.30 -4.79
N ASN A 112 4.86 -7.10 -3.52
CA ASN A 112 5.96 -7.80 -2.87
C ASN A 112 5.49 -9.15 -2.32
N GLY A 113 6.43 -10.10 -2.18
CA GLY A 113 6.17 -11.41 -1.62
C GLY A 113 7.36 -11.96 -0.85
N GLY A 114 7.11 -12.93 0.03
CA GLY A 114 8.16 -13.60 0.81
C GLY A 114 8.99 -12.61 1.65
N PRO A 115 10.33 -12.78 1.73
CA PRO A 115 11.20 -11.91 2.50
C PRO A 115 11.22 -10.44 2.09
N ASN A 116 10.77 -10.14 0.86
CA ASN A 116 10.67 -8.77 0.32
C ASN A 116 9.38 -8.06 0.75
N GLN A 117 8.43 -8.78 1.37
CA GLN A 117 7.22 -8.18 1.91
C GLN A 117 7.44 -7.73 3.36
N SER A 118 7.43 -6.42 3.59
CA SER A 118 7.78 -5.83 4.90
C SER A 118 6.71 -6.05 5.97
N ILE A 119 5.44 -6.13 5.58
CA ILE A 119 4.29 -6.32 6.48
C ILE A 119 3.43 -7.50 6.01
N PRO A 120 2.83 -8.30 6.89
CA PRO A 120 2.02 -9.46 6.54
C PRO A 120 0.58 -9.07 6.15
N GLN A 121 0.47 -8.14 5.20
CA GLN A 121 -0.77 -7.70 4.57
C GLN A 121 -0.50 -7.61 3.07
N TRP A 122 -1.33 -8.23 2.24
CA TRP A 122 -1.22 -8.12 0.78
C TRP A 122 -1.54 -6.69 0.36
N HIS A 123 -0.66 -6.10 -0.45
CA HIS A 123 -0.82 -4.77 -0.98
C HIS A 123 -0.08 -4.66 -2.32
N TRP A 124 -0.56 -3.74 -3.14
CA TRP A 124 0.09 -3.33 -4.38
C TRP A 124 0.58 -1.90 -4.27
N HIS A 125 1.76 -1.65 -4.82
CA HIS A 125 2.29 -0.34 -5.04
C HIS A 125 1.99 0.08 -6.48
N LEU A 126 1.29 1.20 -6.65
CA LEU A 126 1.22 1.91 -7.93
C LEU A 126 2.13 3.13 -7.84
N VAL A 127 3.23 3.12 -8.60
CA VAL A 127 4.30 4.13 -8.49
C VAL A 127 4.61 4.79 -9.81
N SER A 128 5.04 6.04 -9.77
CA SER A 128 5.57 6.78 -10.92
C SER A 128 6.66 7.78 -10.52
N GLU A 129 7.56 8.07 -11.46
CA GLU A 129 8.62 9.09 -11.32
C GLU A 129 8.08 10.52 -11.47
N THR A 130 6.81 10.69 -11.83
CA THR A 130 6.14 11.99 -11.90
C THR A 130 5.20 12.20 -10.70
N PRO A 131 5.06 13.44 -10.19
CA PRO A 131 4.11 13.76 -9.14
C PRO A 131 2.66 13.47 -9.57
N GLY A 132 1.86 13.00 -8.63
CA GLY A 132 0.44 12.76 -8.80
C GLY A 132 -0.39 14.04 -8.74
N ASP A 133 -0.10 15.03 -9.56
CA ASP A 133 -0.98 16.18 -9.71
C ASP A 133 -2.32 15.67 -10.27
N VAL A 134 -3.39 15.83 -9.48
CA VAL A 134 -4.74 15.42 -9.86
C VAL A 134 -5.23 16.44 -10.89
N ASN A 135 -5.57 15.99 -12.09
CA ASN A 135 -6.35 16.81 -13.01
C ASN A 135 -7.80 16.80 -12.49
N ASP A 136 -8.23 17.90 -11.86
CA ASP A 136 -9.63 18.15 -11.49
C ASP A 136 -10.50 18.44 -12.71
#